data_AF-A0A520D3F1-F1
#
_entry.id   AF-A0A520D3F1-F1
#
_cell.length_a   1.000
_cell.length_b   1.000
_cell.length_c   1.000
_cell.angle_alpha   90.00
_cell.angle_beta   90.00
_cell.angle_gamma   90.00
#
_symmetry.space_group_name_H-M   'P 1'
#
loop_
_entity.id
_entity.type
_entity.pdbx_description
1 polymer ?
#
loop_
_entity_poly.entity_id
_entity_poly.type
_entity_poly.pdbx_seq_one_letter_code
_entity_poly.pdbx_strand_id
1 'polypeptide(L)' 'MEKGGCVYILTNAFNTVLYIGVTSDLYSRIIEHRAKIYPASFTSKYNCYKLVYFE' A
#
# COMPACT_ATOMS: atom_id res chain seq x y z
N MET A 1 11.58 -6.25 21.73
CA MET A 1 11.32 -6.41 20.29
C MET A 1 10.91 -5.04 19.80
N GLU A 2 11.76 -4.34 19.03
CA GLU A 2 11.34 -3.09 18.41
C GLU A 2 10.09 -3.37 17.58
N LYS A 3 8.97 -2.76 17.97
CA LYS A 3 7.74 -2.78 17.18
C LYS A 3 7.92 -1.78 16.04
N GLY A 4 8.83 -2.07 15.11
CA GLY A 4 9.03 -1.25 13.92
C GLY A 4 7.82 -1.40 13.01
N GLY A 5 6.99 -0.37 12.92
CA GLY A 5 6.02 -0.23 11.85
C GLY A 5 6.70 0.41 10.65
N CYS A 6 6.41 -0.08 9.46
CA CYS A 6 6.90 0.48 8.21
C CYS A 6 5.90 1.52 7.68
N VAL A 7 6.41 2.68 7.28
CA VAL A 7 5.67 3.67 6.48
C VAL A 7 5.94 3.39 5.01
N TYR A 8 4.91 3.36 4.18
CA TYR A 8 5.06 3.06 2.76
C TYR A 8 4.21 3.95 1.87
N ILE A 9 4.63 4.11 0.61
CA ILE A 9 3.90 4.84 -0.42
C ILE A 9 3.57 3.91 -1.58
N LEU A 10 2.28 3.80 -1.88
CA LEU A 10 1.75 3.15 -3.08
C LEU A 10 1.31 4.18 -4.11
N THR A 11 1.37 3.78 -5.38
CA THR A 11 0.81 4.54 -6.48
C THR A 11 0.11 3.66 -7.50
N ASN A 12 -0.62 4.28 -8.42
CA ASN A 12 -1.27 3.61 -9.54
C ASN A 12 -0.30 3.42 -10.71
N ALA A 13 -0.72 2.70 -11.75
CA ALA A 13 0.14 2.37 -12.89
C ALA A 13 0.82 3.59 -13.54
N PHE A 14 0.13 4.74 -13.54
CA PHE A 14 0.57 5.99 -14.17
C PHE A 14 1.23 6.98 -13.20
N ASN A 15 1.47 6.57 -11.94
CA ASN A 15 2.06 7.40 -10.89
C ASN A 15 1.30 8.72 -10.60
N THR A 16 -0.01 8.80 -10.83
CA THR A 16 -0.80 10.04 -10.67
C THR A 16 -1.51 10.13 -9.32
N VAL A 17 -1.66 9.02 -8.60
CA VAL A 17 -2.30 8.97 -7.28
C VAL A 17 -1.32 8.38 -6.28
N LEU A 18 -1.12 9.05 -5.15
CA LEU A 18 -0.31 8.55 -4.05
C LEU A 18 -1.19 8.12 -2.90
N TYR A 19 -0.81 7.02 -2.25
CA TYR A 19 -1.40 6.53 -1.03
C TYR A 19 -0.29 6.24 -0.03
N ILE A 20 -0.39 6.81 1.17
CA ILE A 20 0.56 6.58 2.26
C ILE A 20 -0.13 5.67 3.29
N GLY A 21 0.58 4.65 3.75
CA GLY A 21 0.09 3.74 4.78
C GLY A 21 1.18 3.35 5.78
N VAL A 22 0.74 2.76 6.89
CA VAL A 22 1.61 2.19 7.91
C VAL A 22 1.22 0.73 8.17
N THR A 23 2.19 -0.15 8.35
CA THR A 23 1.95 -1.57 8.65
C THR A 23 3.14 -2.19 9.37
N SER A 24 2.89 -3.17 10.24
CA SER A 24 3.96 -4.01 10.82
C SER A 24 4.42 -5.13 9.89
N ASP A 25 3.65 -5.42 8.83
CA ASP A 25 3.97 -6.40 7.78
C ASP A 25 3.71 -5.77 6.41
N LEU A 26 4.79 -5.33 5.76
CA LEU A 26 4.72 -4.69 4.44
C LEU A 26 4.36 -5.70 3.36
N TYR A 27 4.94 -6.90 3.39
CA TYR A 27 4.77 -7.89 2.34
C TYR A 27 3.31 -8.32 2.20
N SER A 28 2.68 -8.70 3.31
CA SER A 28 1.27 -9.10 3.34
C SER A 28 0.36 -7.95 2.90
N ARG A 29 0.64 -6.72 3.36
CA ARG A 29 -0.14 -5.54 2.99
C ARG A 29 -0.08 -5.21 1.50
N ILE A 30 1.08 -5.39 0.86
CA ILE A 30 1.22 -5.18 -0.59
C ILE A 30 0.43 -6.22 -1.38
N ILE A 31 0.41 -7.48 -0.92
CA ILE A 31 -0.42 -8.54 -1.53
C ILE A 31 -1.91 -8.19 -1.40
N GLU A 32 -2.35 -7.75 -0.21
CA GLU A 32 -3.75 -7.33 0.02
C GLU A 32 -4.20 -6.23 -0.94
N HIS A 33 -3.37 -5.20 -1.14
CA HIS A 33 -3.66 -4.10 -2.08
C HIS A 33 -3.68 -4.56 -3.53
N ARG A 34 -2.73 -5.42 -3.93
CA ARG A 34 -2.71 -6.01 -5.29
C ARG A 34 -3.92 -6.87 -5.57
N ALA A 35 -4.35 -7.68 -4.59
CA ALA A 35 -5.52 -8.54 -4.68
C ALA A 35 -6.85 -7.79 -4.46
N LYS A 36 -6.80 -6.50 -4.09
CA LYS A 36 -7.97 -5.65 -3.79
C LYS A 36 -8.90 -6.29 -2.75
N ILE A 37 -8.32 -6.89 -1.70
CA ILE A 37 -9.05 -7.58 -0.62
C ILE A 37 -10.13 -6.68 0.02
N TYR A 38 -9.93 -5.36 -0.01
CA TYR A 38 -10.90 -4.35 0.42
C TYR A 38 -11.39 -3.53 -0.78
N PRO A 39 -12.44 -3.94 -1.51
CA PRO A 39 -12.88 -3.27 -2.74
C PRO A 39 -13.37 -1.83 -2.53
N ALA A 40 -13.95 -1.54 -1.36
CA ALA A 40 -14.43 -0.20 -1.00
C ALA A 40 -13.30 0.75 -0.56
N SER A 41 -12.06 0.29 -0.45
CA SER A 41 -10.93 1.10 -0.01
C SER A 41 -10.47 2.10 -1.09
N PHE A 42 -9.77 3.15 -0.66
CA PHE A 42 -9.15 4.14 -1.54
C PHE A 42 -8.18 3.50 -2.53
N THR A 43 -7.32 2.59 -2.06
CA THR A 43 -6.31 1.93 -2.90
C THR A 43 -6.95 1.05 -3.97
N SER A 44 -8.02 0.33 -3.66
CA SER A 44 -8.80 -0.41 -4.66
C SER A 44 -9.49 0.50 -5.67
N LYS A 45 -10.11 1.60 -5.21
CA LYS A 45 -10.81 2.57 -6.06
C LYS A 45 -9.87 3.23 -7.09
N TYR A 46 -8.67 3.61 -6.68
CA TYR A 46 -7.69 4.30 -7.54
C TYR A 46 -6.62 3.38 -8.13
N ASN A 47 -6.73 2.07 -7.89
CA ASN A 47 -5.74 1.07 -8.32
C ASN A 47 -4.32 1.38 -7.81
N CYS A 48 -4.18 1.80 -6.56
CA CYS A 48 -2.88 2.00 -5.93
C CYS A 48 -2.31 0.66 -5.45
N TYR A 49 -1.40 0.06 -6.23
CA TYR A 49 -0.79 -1.24 -5.93
C TYR A 49 0.72 -1.30 -6.21
N LYS A 50 1.29 -0.23 -6.79
CA LYS A 50 2.72 -0.12 -7.11
C LYS A 50 3.45 0.51 -5.94
N LEU A 51 4.27 -0.26 -5.23
CA LEU A 51 5.12 0.24 -4.15
C LEU A 51 6.25 1.08 -4.73
N VAL A 52 6.41 2.30 -4.22
CA VAL A 52 7.46 3.25 -4.68
C VAL A 52 8.39 3.72 -3.56
N TYR A 53 7.99 3.56 -2.30
CA TYR A 53 8.81 3.92 -1.14
C TYR A 53 8.39 3.11 0.08
N PHE A 54 9.35 2.79 0.96
CA PHE A 54 9.10 2.28 2.29
C PHE A 54 10.27 2.62 3.24
N GLU A 55 9.98 2.82 4.52
CA GLU A 55 10.95 2.94 5.63
C GLU A 55 10.43 2.28 6.91
#